data_AF-R7UPS1-F1
#
_entry.id   AF-R7UPS1-F1
#
_cell.length_a   1.000
_cell.length_b   1.000
_cell.length_c   1.000
_cell.angle_alpha   90.00
_cell.angle_beta   90.00
_cell.angle_gamma   90.00
#
_symmetry.space_group_name_H-M   'P 1'
#
loop_
_entity.id
_entity.type
_entity.pdbx_description
1 polymer ?
#
loop_
_entity_poly.entity_id
_entity_poly.type
_entity_poly.pdbx_seq_one_letter_code
_entity_poly.pdbx_strand_id
1 'polypeptide(L)'
;VTACDCNPCMNDGVCQESGSSFVCSCPQLWTGALCETPSDVIVGICDSDPCLNGGTCVLLDIDNFFCNCLASYSGELCEFWVDPCQGQDCWGGAQCEPRGDGFECVCPDDFTGITCRLGWSPIDLVHV
;
A
#
# COMPACT_ATOMS: atom_id res chain seq x y z
N VAL A 1 -9.67 49.39 -12.28
CA VAL A 1 -9.85 47.99 -11.88
C VAL A 1 -8.48 47.36 -11.88
N THR A 2 -7.91 47.13 -10.71
CA THR A 2 -6.64 46.42 -10.56
C THR A 2 -6.92 44.96 -10.24
N ALA A 3 -5.89 44.11 -10.31
CA ALA A 3 -6.06 42.68 -10.06
C ALA A 3 -6.37 42.38 -8.58
N CYS A 4 -6.04 43.29 -7.66
CA CYS A 4 -6.27 43.18 -6.21
C CYS A 4 -7.53 43.91 -5.67
N ASP A 5 -8.35 44.57 -6.51
CA ASP A 5 -9.49 45.40 -6.05
C ASP A 5 -10.51 44.65 -5.16
N CYS A 6 -10.65 43.32 -5.31
CA CYS A 6 -11.56 42.49 -4.51
C CYS A 6 -10.84 41.61 -3.46
N ASN A 7 -9.52 41.77 -3.29
CA ASN A 7 -8.62 40.84 -2.62
C ASN A 7 -8.92 39.36 -2.98
N PRO A 8 -8.35 38.83 -4.07
CA PRO A 8 -8.53 37.43 -4.47
C PRO A 8 -7.86 36.42 -3.52
N CYS A 9 -7.00 36.86 -2.61
CA CYS A 9 -6.27 35.99 -1.69
C CYS A 9 -7.14 35.59 -0.50
N MET A 10 -7.26 34.28 -0.26
CA MET A 10 -8.01 33.69 0.84
C MET A 10 -7.19 33.70 2.15
N ASN A 11 -7.85 33.38 3.26
CA ASN A 11 -7.23 33.10 4.55
C ASN A 11 -6.22 34.16 5.00
N ASP A 12 -6.61 35.44 4.89
CA ASP A 12 -5.79 36.60 5.25
C ASP A 12 -4.51 36.77 4.41
N GLY A 13 -4.48 36.20 3.21
CA GLY A 13 -3.45 36.43 2.20
C GLY A 13 -3.39 37.89 1.74
N VAL A 14 -2.16 38.38 1.50
CA VAL A 14 -1.91 39.74 1.03
C VAL A 14 -1.77 39.73 -0.49
N CYS A 15 -2.69 40.40 -1.19
CA CYS A 15 -2.61 40.57 -2.63
C CYS A 15 -1.57 41.61 -3.04
N GLN A 16 -0.73 41.27 -4.01
CA GLN A 16 0.27 42.15 -4.61
C GLN A 16 0.10 42.17 -6.13
N GLU A 17 0.01 43.36 -6.71
CA GLU A 17 -0.08 43.54 -8.17
C GLU A 17 1.22 43.06 -8.85
N SER A 18 1.08 42.31 -9.93
CA SER A 18 2.18 41.78 -10.74
C SER A 18 1.87 41.96 -12.22
N GLY A 19 2.23 43.13 -12.76
CA GLY A 19 1.93 43.50 -14.14
C GLY A 19 0.43 43.63 -14.39
N SER A 20 -0.12 42.76 -15.25
CA SER A 20 -1.56 42.66 -15.50
C SER A 20 -2.25 41.56 -14.67
N SER A 21 -1.54 40.98 -13.70
CA SER A 21 -2.01 39.90 -12.82
C SER A 21 -1.75 40.27 -11.36
N PHE A 22 -1.96 39.32 -10.45
CA PHE A 22 -1.63 39.42 -9.03
C PHE A 22 -0.86 38.20 -8.54
N VAL A 23 -0.22 38.35 -7.39
CA VAL A 23 0.38 37.27 -6.59
C VAL A 23 -0.15 37.41 -5.15
N CYS A 24 -0.48 36.28 -4.53
CA CYS A 24 -0.84 36.22 -3.12
C CYS A 24 0.38 35.89 -2.27
N SER A 25 0.62 36.69 -1.23
CA SER A 25 1.54 36.34 -0.15
C SER A 25 0.74 35.68 0.97
N CYS A 26 0.95 34.38 1.15
CA CYS A 26 0.18 33.58 2.10
C CYS A 26 0.72 33.69 3.53
N PRO A 27 -0.16 33.76 4.54
CA PRO A 27 0.24 33.70 5.93
C PRO A 27 0.76 32.31 6.32
N GLN A 28 1.38 32.24 7.49
CA GLN A 28 1.85 30.98 8.06
C GLN A 28 0.68 29.98 8.14
N LEU A 29 0.92 28.73 7.74
CA LEU A 29 -0.09 27.67 7.63
C LEU A 29 -0.98 27.68 6.38
N TRP A 30 -0.68 28.47 5.34
CA TRP A 30 -1.40 28.44 4.07
C TRP A 30 -0.48 28.45 2.85
N THR A 31 -0.92 27.81 1.78
CA THR A 31 -0.24 27.68 0.48
C THR A 31 -1.27 27.63 -0.66
N GLY A 32 -0.81 27.51 -1.90
CA GLY A 32 -1.65 27.59 -3.10
C GLY A 32 -1.61 28.98 -3.74
N ALA A 33 -2.19 29.10 -4.94
CA ALA A 33 -2.13 30.33 -5.72
C ALA A 33 -2.96 31.46 -5.10
N LEU A 34 -4.01 31.10 -4.35
CA LEU A 34 -4.93 31.98 -3.65
C LEU A 34 -4.86 31.80 -2.13
N CYS A 35 -3.86 31.09 -1.60
CA CYS A 35 -3.77 30.72 -0.18
C CYS A 35 -4.95 29.86 0.28
N GLU A 36 -5.49 29.03 -0.61
CA GLU A 36 -6.68 28.19 -0.42
C GLU A 36 -6.38 26.88 0.32
N THR A 37 -5.12 26.45 0.34
CA THR A 37 -4.70 25.16 0.87
C THR A 37 -4.00 25.35 2.21
N PRO A 38 -4.41 24.68 3.29
CA PRO A 38 -3.66 24.71 4.54
C PRO A 38 -2.27 24.10 4.31
N SER A 39 -1.21 24.78 4.71
CA SER A 39 0.17 24.29 4.50
C SER A 39 0.57 23.20 5.48
N ASP A 40 -0.30 22.86 6.44
CA ASP A 40 -0.24 21.68 7.30
C ASP A 40 -1.00 20.48 6.72
N VAL A 41 -1.65 20.64 5.55
CA VAL A 41 -1.94 19.48 4.68
C VAL A 41 -0.59 18.97 4.22
N ILE A 42 -0.07 18.02 5.00
CA ILE A 42 1.05 17.18 4.62
C ILE A 42 0.55 16.38 3.42
N VAL A 43 0.81 16.89 2.21
CA VAL A 43 0.80 16.06 1.00
C VAL A 43 2.00 15.13 1.14
N GLY A 44 1.83 14.12 1.98
CA GLY A 44 2.84 13.12 2.26
C GLY A 44 2.98 12.24 1.04
N ILE A 45 4.13 11.62 0.87
CA ILE A 45 4.39 10.70 -0.23
C ILE A 45 3.34 9.59 -0.39
N CYS A 46 2.61 9.23 0.68
CA CYS A 46 1.49 8.28 0.65
C CYS A 46 0.21 8.77 -0.06
N ASP A 47 -0.01 10.08 -0.25
CA ASP A 47 -1.23 10.58 -0.92
C ASP A 47 -1.29 10.23 -2.40
N SER A 48 -0.15 9.84 -2.98
CA SER A 48 -0.05 9.33 -4.34
C SER A 48 -0.36 7.84 -4.47
N ASP A 49 -0.74 7.17 -3.37
CA ASP A 49 -0.94 5.72 -3.26
C ASP A 49 0.21 4.92 -3.92
N PRO A 50 1.46 5.09 -3.46
CA PRO A 50 2.62 4.50 -4.12
C PRO A 50 2.69 2.97 -3.98
N CYS A 51 2.00 2.39 -3.00
CA CYS A 51 2.02 0.95 -2.72
C CYS A 51 1.10 0.18 -3.67
N LEU A 52 1.67 -0.78 -4.39
CA LEU A 52 0.97 -1.59 -5.38
C LEU A 52 0.26 -2.79 -4.74
N ASN A 53 -0.59 -3.45 -5.53
CA ASN A 53 -1.20 -4.74 -5.20
C ASN A 53 -1.94 -4.79 -3.85
N GLY A 54 -2.57 -3.68 -3.46
CA GLY A 54 -3.32 -3.58 -2.20
C GLY A 54 -2.43 -3.41 -0.96
N GLY A 55 -1.15 -3.10 -1.14
CA GLY A 55 -0.28 -2.70 -0.05
C GLY A 55 -0.77 -1.42 0.63
N THR A 56 -0.57 -1.33 1.95
CA THR A 56 -0.93 -0.13 2.73
C THR A 56 0.28 0.78 2.86
N CYS A 57 0.16 2.03 2.44
CA CYS A 57 1.21 3.02 2.62
C CYS A 57 1.27 3.49 4.07
N VAL A 58 2.46 3.46 4.67
CA VAL A 58 2.71 3.92 6.03
C VAL A 58 3.74 5.04 6.00
N LEU A 59 3.29 6.25 6.33
CA LEU A 59 4.18 7.41 6.46
C LEU A 59 5.13 7.19 7.65
N LEU A 60 6.43 7.40 7.40
CA LEU A 60 7.44 7.54 8.44
C LEU A 60 7.65 9.03 8.75
N ASP A 61 7.70 9.86 7.70
CA ASP A 61 7.69 11.31 7.73
C ASP A 61 7.16 11.85 6.39
N ILE A 62 7.28 13.16 6.10
CA ILE A 62 6.66 13.79 4.90
C ILE A 62 7.23 13.24 3.58
N ASP A 63 8.50 12.86 3.57
CA ASP A 63 9.22 12.40 2.38
C ASP A 63 9.53 10.89 2.41
N ASN A 64 9.44 10.24 3.58
CA ASN A 64 9.73 8.82 3.75
C ASN A 64 8.48 8.00 4.11
N PHE A 65 8.40 6.82 3.52
CA PHE A 65 7.33 5.85 3.75
C PHE A 65 7.87 4.43 3.64
N PHE A 66 7.05 3.47 4.02
CA PHE A 66 7.19 2.09 3.57
C PHE A 66 5.83 1.51 3.22
N CYS A 67 5.83 0.50 2.36
CA CYS A 67 4.62 -0.25 2.03
C CYS A 67 4.50 -1.49 2.91
N ASN A 68 3.38 -1.61 3.61
CA ASN A 68 2.99 -2.86 4.26
C ASN A 68 2.28 -3.75 3.23
N CYS A 69 2.98 -4.74 2.71
CA CYS A 69 2.50 -5.63 1.66
C CYS A 69 1.56 -6.71 2.18
N LEU A 70 0.62 -7.14 1.34
CA LEU A 70 -0.11 -8.39 1.56
C LEU A 70 0.86 -9.58 1.47
N ALA A 71 0.51 -10.70 2.11
CA ALA A 71 1.41 -11.85 2.25
C ALA A 71 1.93 -12.42 0.91
N SER A 72 1.13 -12.29 -0.16
CA SER A 72 1.49 -12.74 -1.52
C SER A 72 2.33 -11.73 -2.30
N TYR A 73 2.79 -10.63 -1.70
CA TYR A 73 3.57 -9.59 -2.37
C TYR A 73 4.79 -9.14 -1.54
N SER A 74 5.81 -8.66 -2.25
CA SER A 74 7.07 -8.17 -1.70
C SER A 74 7.65 -7.08 -2.59
N GLY A 75 8.77 -6.50 -2.18
CA GLY A 75 9.38 -5.33 -2.82
C GLY A 75 9.12 -4.05 -2.02
N GLU A 76 9.77 -2.96 -2.43
CA GLU A 76 9.64 -1.67 -1.75
C GLU A 76 8.22 -1.11 -1.91
N LEU A 77 7.60 -1.36 -3.05
CA LEU A 77 6.26 -0.92 -3.42
C LEU A 77 5.27 -2.08 -3.53
N CYS A 78 5.59 -3.26 -2.98
CA CYS A 78 4.80 -4.48 -3.11
C CYS A 78 4.61 -4.93 -4.57
N GLU A 79 5.58 -4.65 -5.44
CA GLU A 79 5.52 -4.88 -6.88
C GLU A 79 5.75 -6.34 -7.29
N PHE A 80 6.38 -7.13 -6.43
CA PHE A 80 6.74 -8.51 -6.72
C PHE A 80 5.76 -9.49 -6.09
N TRP A 81 5.18 -10.36 -6.90
CA TRP A 81 4.41 -11.50 -6.39
C TRP A 81 5.34 -12.51 -5.72
N VAL A 82 4.94 -12.99 -4.54
CA VAL A 82 5.63 -14.04 -3.80
C VAL A 82 4.91 -15.35 -4.08
N ASP A 83 5.63 -16.31 -4.67
CA ASP A 83 5.10 -17.64 -4.88
C ASP A 83 5.00 -18.39 -3.55
N PRO A 84 3.79 -18.68 -3.04
CA PRO A 84 3.64 -19.38 -1.78
C PRO A 84 4.13 -20.84 -1.86
N CYS A 85 4.32 -21.40 -3.06
CA CYS A 85 4.92 -22.72 -3.27
C CYS A 85 6.45 -22.70 -3.28
N GLN A 86 7.09 -21.53 -3.39
CA GLN A 86 8.53 -21.44 -3.42
C GLN A 86 9.12 -21.85 -2.06
N GLY A 87 9.92 -22.91 -2.06
CA GLY A 87 10.55 -23.46 -0.85
C GLY A 87 9.65 -24.39 -0.03
N GLN A 88 8.44 -24.70 -0.50
CA GLN A 88 7.57 -25.69 0.13
C GLN A 88 7.89 -27.09 -0.39
N ASP A 89 8.18 -28.02 0.52
CA ASP A 89 8.43 -29.42 0.20
C ASP A 89 7.13 -30.22 0.35
N CYS A 90 6.35 -30.34 -0.73
CA CYS A 90 5.24 -31.30 -0.82
C CYS A 90 5.79 -32.71 -1.09
N TRP A 91 5.48 -33.68 -0.22
CA TRP A 91 6.07 -35.03 -0.27
C TRP A 91 5.32 -36.00 -1.18
N GLY A 92 5.99 -37.08 -1.57
CA GLY A 92 5.37 -38.19 -2.31
C GLY A 92 5.01 -37.86 -3.77
N GLY A 93 5.57 -36.80 -4.35
CA GLY A 93 5.19 -36.33 -5.68
C GLY A 93 3.93 -35.46 -5.70
N ALA A 94 3.46 -35.00 -4.53
CA ALA A 94 2.37 -34.04 -4.41
C ALA A 94 2.68 -32.73 -5.14
N GLN A 95 1.67 -32.18 -5.82
CA GLN A 95 1.77 -30.89 -6.49
C GLN A 95 1.46 -29.78 -5.48
N CYS A 96 2.29 -28.73 -5.48
CA CYS A 96 1.97 -27.51 -4.75
C CYS A 96 1.12 -26.58 -5.61
N GLU A 97 0.04 -26.05 -5.04
CA GLU A 97 -0.81 -25.06 -5.67
C GLU A 97 -0.96 -23.81 -4.78
N PRO A 98 -0.82 -22.59 -5.32
CA PRO A 98 -1.14 -21.37 -4.59
C PRO A 98 -2.61 -21.34 -4.17
N ARG A 99 -2.89 -21.05 -2.90
CA ARG A 99 -4.25 -20.98 -2.36
C ARG A 99 -4.42 -19.79 -1.43
N GLY A 100 -5.15 -18.78 -1.91
CA GLY A 100 -5.30 -17.52 -1.19
C GLY A 100 -3.94 -16.89 -0.90
N ASP A 101 -3.70 -16.56 0.37
CA ASP A 101 -2.44 -15.96 0.84
C ASP A 101 -1.33 -16.99 1.13
N GLY A 102 -1.57 -18.28 0.85
CA GLY A 102 -0.67 -19.39 1.16
C GLY A 102 -0.65 -20.46 0.06
N PHE A 103 -0.34 -21.70 0.45
CA PHE A 103 -0.24 -22.84 -0.47
C PHE A 103 -1.06 -24.03 0.01
N GLU A 104 -1.36 -24.94 -0.91
CA GLU A 104 -1.94 -26.25 -0.64
C GLU A 104 -1.12 -27.31 -1.38
N CYS A 105 -0.69 -28.36 -0.67
CA CYS A 105 -0.15 -29.55 -1.31
C CYS A 105 -1.31 -30.50 -1.66
N VAL A 106 -1.49 -30.80 -2.95
CA VAL A 106 -2.46 -31.78 -3.42
C VAL A 106 -1.88 -33.17 -3.19
N CYS A 107 -2.29 -33.81 -2.08
CA CYS A 107 -1.76 -35.10 -1.69
C CYS A 107 -2.27 -36.24 -2.60
N PRO A 108 -1.38 -37.15 -3.03
CA PRO A 108 -1.76 -38.41 -3.64
C PRO A 108 -2.61 -39.26 -2.69
N ASP A 109 -3.28 -40.28 -3.27
CA ASP A 109 -3.97 -41.30 -2.49
C ASP A 109 -3.03 -41.88 -1.42
N ASP A 110 -3.58 -42.10 -0.23
CA ASP A 110 -2.85 -42.55 0.97
C ASP A 110 -1.86 -41.55 1.59
N PHE A 111 -1.90 -40.25 1.26
CA PHE A 111 -1.13 -39.21 1.97
C PHE A 111 -2.01 -38.07 2.50
N THR A 112 -1.61 -37.46 3.62
CA THR A 112 -2.32 -36.35 4.25
C THR A 112 -1.38 -35.39 4.99
N GLY A 113 -1.97 -34.32 5.55
CA GLY A 113 -1.28 -33.21 6.21
C GLY A 113 -0.83 -32.12 5.24
N ILE A 114 -0.41 -30.97 5.80
CA ILE A 114 -0.08 -29.74 5.03
C ILE A 114 1.01 -29.98 3.97
N THR A 115 1.93 -30.91 4.21
CA THR A 115 3.05 -31.25 3.30
C THR A 115 3.00 -32.68 2.76
N CYS A 116 1.86 -33.38 2.90
CA CYS A 116 1.67 -34.76 2.45
C CYS A 116 2.70 -35.77 3.00
N ARG A 117 3.19 -35.53 4.22
CA ARG A 117 4.19 -36.41 4.88
C ARG A 117 3.56 -37.54 5.70
N LEU A 118 2.26 -37.45 5.98
CA LEU A 118 1.56 -38.44 6.79
C LEU A 118 0.95 -39.48 5.86
N GLY A 119 1.37 -40.74 5.97
CA GLY A 119 0.72 -41.84 5.27
C GLY A 119 -0.65 -42.12 5.90
N TRP A 120 -1.67 -42.34 5.07
CA TRP A 120 -3.00 -42.70 5.51
C TRP A 120 -2.97 -44.12 6.07
N SER A 121 -3.14 -44.23 7.39
CA SER A 121 -3.28 -45.50 8.08
C SER A 121 -4.74 -45.66 8.51
N PRO A 122 -5.42 -46.78 8.22
CA PRO A 122 -6.81 -47.01 8.61
C PRO A 122 -7.09 -46.99 10.13
N ILE A 123 -6.05 -46.84 10.96
CA ILE A 123 -6.11 -46.97 12.43
C ILE A 123 -6.45 -45.63 13.10
N ASP A 124 -6.31 -44.49 12.41
CA ASP A 124 -6.57 -43.16 12.98
C ASP A 124 -8.07 -42.81 13.10
N LEU A 125 -8.96 -43.66 12.58
CA LEU A 125 -10.42 -43.54 12.71
C LEU A 125 -11.02 -44.24 13.96
N VAL A 126 -10.19 -44.89 14.80
CA VAL A 126 -10.69 -45.75 15.91
C VAL A 126 -10.58 -45.09 17.30
N HIS A 127 -10.12 -43.85 17.42
CA HIS A 127 -10.09 -43.13 18.71
C HIS A 127 -10.68 -41.72 18.62
N VAL A 128 -12.00 -41.64 18.43
CA VAL A 128 -12.84 -40.51 18.88
C VAL A 128 -13.95 -41.05 19.77
#